data_AF-A0A941THD5-F1
#
_entry.id   AF-A0A941THD5-F1
#
_cell.length_a   1.000
_cell.length_b   1.000
_cell.length_c   1.000
_cell.angle_alpha   90.00
_cell.angle_beta   90.00
_cell.angle_gamma   90.00
#
_symmetry.space_group_name_H-M   'P 1'
#
loop_
_entity.id
_entity.type
_entity.pdbx_description
1 polymer ?
#
loop_
_entity_poly.entity_id
_entity_poly.type
_entity_poly.pdbx_seq_one_letter_code
_entity_poly.pdbx_strand_id
1 'polypeptide(L)' 'MQEVAGASPTIVNERLKELRAAKLVERDEDSGYRLTPLGCELFDLFLPLRGWSEKWARPLV' A
#
# COMPACT_ATOMS: atom_id res chain seq x y z
N MET A 1 -0.37 6.05 -11.49
CA MET A 1 -0.23 5.64 -10.07
C MET A 1 0.11 6.78 -9.11
N GLN A 2 0.75 7.88 -9.54
CA GLN A 2 1.22 8.95 -8.63
C GLN A 2 0.15 9.97 -8.20
N GLU A 3 -1.03 9.97 -8.81
CA GLU A 3 -2.10 10.96 -8.54
C GLU A 3 -3.09 10.54 -7.44
N VAL A 4 -3.12 9.25 -7.08
CA VAL A 4 -4.22 8.67 -6.28
C VAL A 4 -3.99 8.77 -4.76
N ALA A 5 -2.76 9.05 -4.31
CA ALA A 5 -2.40 8.96 -2.89
C ALA A 5 -2.74 10.20 -2.05
N GLY A 6 -3.16 11.32 -2.64
CA GLY A 6 -3.40 12.59 -1.92
C GLY A 6 -2.16 13.15 -1.18
N ALA A 7 -0.99 12.57 -1.41
CA ALA A 7 0.27 12.89 -0.76
C ALA A 7 1.23 13.59 -1.73
N SER A 8 2.13 14.44 -1.22
CA SER A 8 3.11 15.12 -2.07
C SER A 8 4.08 14.13 -2.74
N PRO A 9 4.63 14.45 -3.93
CA PRO A 9 5.54 13.56 -4.64
C PRO A 9 6.75 13.13 -3.81
N THR A 10 7.27 14.03 -2.96
CA THR A 10 8.38 13.73 -2.05
C THR A 10 7.99 12.67 -1.02
N ILE A 11 6.80 12.77 -0.44
CA ILE A 11 6.32 11.79 0.54
C ILE A 11 6.16 10.42 -0.11
N VAL A 12 5.56 10.35 -1.30
CA VAL A 12 5.40 9.09 -2.04
C VAL A 12 6.75 8.44 -2.32
N ASN A 13 7.73 9.21 -2.76
CA ASN A 13 9.08 8.70 -3.03
C ASN A 13 9.79 8.18 -1.78
N GLU A 14 9.67 8.89 -0.65
CA GLU A 14 10.24 8.42 0.62
C GLU A 14 9.57 7.13 1.09
N ARG A 15 8.23 7.04 1.03
CA ARG A 15 7.51 5.79 1.36
C ARG A 15 7.91 4.63 0.46
N LEU A 16 8.10 4.85 -0.84
CA LEU A 16 8.57 3.82 -1.76
C LEU A 16 10.00 3.36 -1.43
N LYS A 17 10.88 4.26 -1.00
CA LYS A 17 12.23 3.88 -0.51
C LYS A 17 12.15 3.03 0.75
N GLU A 18 11.32 3.43 1.72
CA GLU A 18 11.10 2.67 2.97
C GLU A 18 10.55 1.27 2.68
N LEU A 19 9.52 1.15 1.85
CA LEU A 19 8.90 -0.13 1.47
C LEU A 19 9.86 -1.04 0.72
N ARG A 20 10.75 -0.47 -0.11
CA ARG A 20 11.83 -1.22 -0.77
C ARG A 20 12.89 -1.69 0.21
N ALA A 21 13.31 -0.85 1.15
CA ALA A 21 14.24 -1.23 2.21
C ALA A 21 13.68 -2.37 3.08
N ALA A 22 12.36 -2.36 3.32
CA ALA A 22 11.63 -3.42 4.00
C ALA A 22 11.34 -4.67 3.14
N LYS A 23 11.74 -4.69 1.86
CA LYS A 23 11.52 -5.77 0.89
C LYS A 23 10.05 -6.07 0.59
N LEU A 24 9.15 -5.11 0.80
CA LEU A 24 7.72 -5.24 0.51
C LEU A 24 7.37 -4.84 -0.93
N VAL A 25 8.18 -3.95 -1.51
CA VAL A 25 8.03 -3.46 -2.89
C VAL A 25 9.35 -3.64 -3.62
N GLU A 26 9.28 -3.86 -4.93
CA GLU A 26 10.41 -3.90 -5.84
C GLU A 26 10.16 -3.07 -7.10
N ARG A 27 11.23 -2.77 -7.85
CA ARG A 27 11.08 -2.10 -9.15
C ARG A 27 10.57 -3.10 -10.16
N ASP A 28 9.67 -2.63 -11.00
CA ASP A 28 9.14 -3.35 -12.14
C ASP A 28 9.44 -2.54 -13.41
N GLU A 29 9.85 -3.21 -14.48
CA GLU A 29 10.24 -2.53 -15.72
C GLU A 29 9.02 -1.95 -16.46
N ASP A 30 7.85 -2.56 -16.31
CA ASP A 30 6.64 -2.20 -17.02
C ASP A 30 5.74 -1.25 -16.21
N SER A 31 5.59 -1.50 -14.90
CA SER A 31 4.71 -0.76 -13.98
C SER A 31 5.44 0.22 -13.07
N GLY A 32 6.79 0.25 -13.11
CA GLY A 32 7.66 1.04 -12.26
C GLY A 32 7.90 0.43 -10.88
N TYR A 33 6.83 0.05 -10.19
CA TYR A 33 6.88 -0.67 -8.91
C TYR A 33 5.81 -1.76 -8.82
N ARG A 34 6.13 -2.84 -8.12
CA ARG A 34 5.21 -3.92 -7.77
C ARG A 34 5.45 -4.44 -6.35
N LEU A 35 4.46 -5.12 -5.77
CA LEU A 35 4.63 -5.84 -4.50
C LEU A 35 5.53 -7.06 -4.72
N THR A 36 6.39 -7.34 -3.74
CA THR A 36 7.07 -8.63 -3.63
C THR A 36 6.10 -9.69 -3.10
N PRO A 37 6.44 -10.99 -3.12
CA PRO A 37 5.64 -12.01 -2.47
C PRO A 37 5.35 -11.70 -0.98
N LEU A 38 6.35 -11.17 -0.26
CA LEU A 38 6.19 -10.72 1.14
C LEU A 38 5.23 -9.52 1.25
N GLY A 39 5.30 -8.58 0.30
CA GLY A 39 4.37 -7.47 0.23
C GLY A 39 2.93 -7.90 -0.03
N CYS A 40 2.72 -8.89 -0.90
CA CYS A 40 1.40 -9.48 -1.15
C CYS A 40 0.86 -10.17 0.10
N GLU A 41 1.67 -10.98 0.79
CA GLU A 41 1.27 -11.64 2.03
C GLU A 41 0.84 -10.62 3.10
N LEU A 42 1.62 -9.56 3.29
CA LEU A 42 1.25 -8.49 4.23
C LEU A 42 -0.05 -7.80 3.82
N PHE A 43 -0.24 -7.55 2.52
CA PHE A 43 -1.46 -6.94 2.01
C PHE A 43 -2.69 -7.81 2.29
N ASP A 44 -2.59 -9.12 2.07
CA ASP A 44 -3.66 -10.08 2.33
C ASP A 44 -4.02 -10.15 3.83
N LEU A 45 -3.02 -10.08 4.71
CA LEU A 45 -3.23 -9.99 6.16
C LEU A 45 -3.90 -8.68 6.59
N PHE A 46 -3.70 -7.60 5.83
CA PHE A 46 -4.26 -6.28 6.13
C PHE A 46 -5.70 -6.10 5.58
N LEU A 47 -6.09 -6.84 4.54
CA LEU A 47 -7.43 -6.78 3.95
C LEU A 47 -8.58 -6.99 4.96
N PRO A 48 -8.51 -7.96 5.91
CA PRO A 48 -9.51 -8.11 6.96
C PRO A 48 -9.69 -6.87 7.81
N LEU A 49 -8.61 -6.14 8.11
CA LEU A 49 -8.66 -4.91 8.91
C LEU A 49 -9.38 -3.79 8.15
N ARG A 50 -9.14 -3.67 6.83
CA ARG A 50 -9.93 -2.79 5.97
C ARG A 50 -11.42 -3.15 6.04
N GLY A 51 -11.76 -4.43 5.86
CA GLY A 51 -13.15 -4.89 5.94
C GLY A 51 -13.79 -4.61 7.30
N TRP A 52 -13.04 -4.71 8.39
CA TRP A 52 -13.49 -4.32 9.72
C TRP A 52 -13.68 -2.80 9.84
N SER A 53 -12.75 -1.99 9.33
CA SER A 53 -12.86 -0.53 9.37
C SER A 53 -14.10 -0.01 8.63
N GLU A 54 -14.47 -0.64 7.52
CA GLU A 54 -15.68 -0.30 6.75
C GLU A 54 -16.96 -0.66 7.53
N LYS A 55 -16.95 -1.76 8.29
CA LYS A 55 -18.05 -2.11 9.21
C LYS A 55 -18.17 -1.10 10.34
N TRP A 56 -17.05 -0.71 10.95
CA TRP A 56 -17.01 0.26 12.04
C TRP A 56 -17.41 1.67 11.58
N ALA A 57 -16.98 2.09 10.39
CA ALA A 57 -17.32 3.39 9.80
C ALA A 57 -18.79 3.49 9.39
N ARG A 58 -19.52 2.36 9.34
CA ARG A 58 -20.95 2.37 9.05
C ARG A 58 -21.70 3.06 10.20
N PRO A 59 -22.59 4.03 9.92
CA PRO A 59 -23.45 4.60 10.95
C PRO A 59 -24.26 3.48 11.62
N LEU A 60 -24.36 3.53 12.95
CA LEU A 60 -25.31 2.72 13.69
C LEU A 60 -26.70 3.21 13.29
N VAL A 61 -27.45 2.37 12.58
CA VAL A 61 -28.88 2.60 12.29
C VAL A 61 -29.68 2.20 13.52
#